data_AF-A0A9X8F7U7-F1
#
_entry.id   AF-A0A9X8F7U7-F1
#
_cell.length_a   1.000
_cell.length_b   1.000
_cell.length_c   1.000
_cell.angle_alpha   90.00
_cell.angle_beta   90.00
_cell.angle_gamma   90.00
#
_symmetry.space_group_name_H-M   'P 1'
#
loop_
_entity.id
_entity.type
_entity.pdbx_description
1 polymer ?
#
loop_
_entity_poly.entity_id
_entity_poly.type
_entity_poly.pdbx_seq_one_letter_code
_entity_poly.pdbx_strand_id
1 'polypeptide(L)'
;MALDRILKSLFSQLLHKKVVSIGTKYYATNDLETEYVSLINLTKTMLVEIKPAQINAKSIFQNLEREIDQRDLPLNRKFIEIKPAENEVNEYALLSNIIMGNDRYLYIELFRPSPLIETFAKMVEVVDGKIIERSKTEMVALMPSKKEGIRLAIKMISLGMKQGVNVRGSIGMTGAASIERAIDMNAAIGEVSGVGFTKLGGEYGVIFETVPTTKKVELKPVPADNFMYIDAKDSTGFISRYGKDKLIEIMNDINSYIENESDGKIEGYRVGGDDLIINYPDKSTALKIGLDCAWYAMNNGLNLRVGLGNSRREAAENAHITDSIKIRENTPVIVFDLANGKYAYYIPTEFTRSAITFLSNQTLTLIGIFIFIFIVTLIGWNLNIIWLGIVAMIVSLIIVAIKD
;
A
#
# COMPACT_ATOMS: atom_id res chain seq x y z
N MET A 1 11.02 3.32 -19.50
CA MET A 1 11.75 3.80 -18.31
C MET A 1 12.02 5.30 -18.32
N ALA A 2 12.54 5.90 -19.41
CA ALA A 2 12.79 7.35 -19.48
C ALA A 2 11.50 8.20 -19.41
N LEU A 3 10.48 7.84 -20.19
CA LEU A 3 9.20 8.56 -20.23
C LEU A 3 8.47 8.55 -18.88
N ASP A 4 8.46 7.40 -18.20
CA ASP A 4 7.90 7.25 -16.85
C ASP A 4 8.58 8.19 -15.83
N ARG A 5 9.91 8.35 -15.92
CA ARG A 5 10.64 9.32 -15.08
C ARG A 5 10.26 10.77 -15.40
N ILE A 6 10.12 11.11 -16.68
CA ILE A 6 9.71 12.45 -17.12
C ILE A 6 8.30 12.78 -16.64
N LEU A 7 7.34 11.86 -16.84
CA LEU A 7 5.96 12.03 -16.39
C LEU A 7 5.90 12.20 -14.87
N LYS A 8 6.58 11.35 -14.11
CA LYS A 8 6.66 11.50 -12.65
C LYS A 8 7.25 12.84 -12.23
N SER A 9 8.31 13.31 -12.89
CA SER A 9 8.90 14.61 -12.59
C SER A 9 7.95 15.77 -12.88
N LEU A 10 7.27 15.75 -14.03
CA LEU A 10 6.26 16.74 -14.40
C LEU A 10 5.13 16.80 -13.38
N PHE A 11 4.51 15.66 -13.08
CA PHE A 11 3.41 15.61 -12.10
C PHE A 11 3.87 15.91 -10.68
N SER A 12 5.12 15.62 -10.35
CA SER A 12 5.69 16.04 -9.06
C SER A 12 5.77 17.56 -8.93
N GLN A 13 6.12 18.25 -10.01
CA GLN A 13 6.12 19.71 -10.05
C GLN A 13 4.71 20.27 -9.98
N LEU A 14 3.76 19.71 -10.75
CA LEU A 14 2.37 20.15 -10.77
C LEU A 14 1.66 19.96 -9.43
N LEU A 15 1.99 18.91 -8.68
CA LEU A 15 1.41 18.64 -7.36
C LEU A 15 2.20 19.28 -6.21
N HIS A 16 3.38 19.84 -6.47
CA HIS A 16 4.36 20.25 -5.44
C HIS A 16 4.66 19.15 -4.41
N LYS A 17 4.61 17.88 -4.85
CA LYS A 17 4.82 16.67 -4.04
C LYS A 17 5.55 15.64 -4.89
N LYS A 18 6.31 14.74 -4.29
CA LYS A 18 7.01 13.71 -5.05
C LYS A 18 6.03 12.62 -5.48
N VAL A 19 5.93 12.38 -6.79
CA VAL A 19 5.17 11.27 -7.38
C VAL A 19 6.07 10.05 -7.46
N VAL A 20 5.73 9.03 -6.68
CA VAL A 20 6.47 7.76 -6.60
C VAL A 20 6.14 6.87 -7.80
N SER A 21 4.86 6.78 -8.15
CA SER A 21 4.36 6.00 -9.30
C SER A 21 3.17 6.67 -9.98
N ILE A 22 2.95 6.29 -11.25
CA ILE A 22 1.73 6.59 -12.00
C ILE A 22 1.23 5.25 -12.53
N GLY A 23 0.09 4.79 -12.03
CA GLY A 23 -0.33 3.40 -12.17
C GLY A 23 0.59 2.44 -11.43
N THR A 24 0.50 1.16 -11.79
CA THR A 24 1.26 0.07 -11.20
C THR A 24 1.82 -0.89 -12.25
N LYS A 25 2.95 -1.52 -11.92
CA LYS A 25 3.54 -2.64 -12.69
C LYS A 25 3.37 -3.98 -11.97
N TYR A 26 2.53 -4.02 -10.94
CA TYR A 26 2.26 -5.24 -10.20
C TYR A 26 1.69 -6.31 -11.14
N TYR A 27 2.25 -7.52 -11.07
CA TYR A 27 1.80 -8.66 -11.86
C TYR A 27 0.75 -9.40 -11.05
N ALA A 28 -0.51 -9.26 -11.48
CA ALA A 28 -1.62 -9.94 -10.84
C ALA A 28 -1.55 -11.45 -11.03
N THR A 29 -1.88 -12.19 -9.97
CA THR A 29 -1.85 -13.66 -9.94
C THR A 29 -3.24 -14.27 -9.74
N ASN A 30 -4.26 -13.46 -9.48
CA ASN A 30 -5.66 -13.87 -9.38
C ASN A 30 -6.61 -12.79 -9.95
N ASP A 31 -7.90 -13.10 -10.04
CA ASP A 31 -8.91 -12.23 -10.68
C ASP A 31 -9.09 -10.91 -9.93
N LEU A 32 -9.15 -10.96 -8.60
CA LEU A 32 -9.24 -9.77 -7.74
C LEU A 32 -8.04 -8.84 -7.97
N GLU A 33 -6.83 -9.41 -7.95
CA GLU A 33 -5.61 -8.65 -8.24
C GLU A 33 -5.65 -8.03 -9.63
N THR A 34 -6.16 -8.76 -10.62
CA THR A 34 -6.27 -8.30 -11.99
C THR A 34 -7.20 -7.11 -12.10
N GLU A 35 -8.33 -7.13 -11.39
CA GLU A 35 -9.29 -6.03 -11.33
C GLU A 35 -8.66 -4.76 -10.75
N TYR A 36 -8.05 -4.84 -9.56
CA TYR A 36 -7.43 -3.67 -8.92
C TYR A 36 -6.26 -3.10 -9.71
N VAL A 37 -5.39 -3.96 -10.26
CA VAL A 37 -4.30 -3.52 -11.15
C VAL A 37 -4.86 -2.80 -12.37
N SER A 38 -5.93 -3.34 -12.96
CA SER A 38 -6.59 -2.75 -14.11
C SER A 38 -7.19 -1.39 -13.77
N LEU A 39 -7.91 -1.27 -12.64
CA LEU A 39 -8.50 0.00 -12.19
C LEU A 39 -7.44 1.06 -11.89
N ILE A 40 -6.35 0.71 -11.19
CA ILE A 40 -5.24 1.63 -10.92
C ILE A 40 -4.59 2.11 -12.21
N ASN A 41 -4.38 1.22 -13.18
CA ASN A 41 -3.77 1.57 -14.45
C ASN A 41 -4.71 2.31 -15.41
N LEU A 42 -6.00 2.02 -15.36
CA LEU A 42 -7.06 2.72 -16.11
C LEU A 42 -7.21 4.14 -15.60
N THR A 43 -7.25 4.30 -14.28
CA THR A 43 -7.40 5.60 -13.63
C THR A 43 -6.09 6.37 -13.53
N LYS A 44 -4.94 5.79 -13.91
CA LYS A 44 -3.61 6.40 -13.76
C LYS A 44 -3.35 6.89 -12.33
N THR A 45 -3.89 6.16 -11.34
CA THR A 45 -3.75 6.50 -9.93
C THR A 45 -2.28 6.67 -9.56
N MET A 46 -1.95 7.78 -8.92
CA MET A 46 -0.59 8.14 -8.57
C MET A 46 -0.34 7.87 -7.09
N LEU A 47 0.76 7.20 -6.76
CA LEU A 47 1.27 7.19 -5.39
C LEU A 47 2.10 8.45 -5.16
N VAL A 48 1.66 9.29 -4.23
CA VAL A 48 2.27 10.57 -3.91
C VAL A 48 2.87 10.52 -2.51
N GLU A 49 4.13 10.93 -2.38
CA GLU A 49 4.82 11.07 -1.10
C GLU A 49 4.57 12.48 -0.56
N ILE A 50 3.82 12.56 0.56
CA ILE A 50 3.51 13.82 1.25
C ILE A 50 4.62 14.14 2.24
N LYS A 51 5.04 13.12 2.99
CA LYS A 51 6.14 13.16 3.94
C LYS A 51 6.93 11.86 3.81
N PRO A 52 8.24 11.91 3.49
CA PRO A 52 9.04 10.71 3.33
C PRO A 52 9.05 9.91 4.63
N ALA A 53 9.01 8.58 4.50
CA ALA A 53 9.25 7.69 5.62
C ALA A 53 10.76 7.68 5.92
N GLN A 54 11.13 7.73 7.20
CA GLN A 54 12.51 7.42 7.59
C GLN A 54 12.61 5.90 7.69
N ILE A 55 13.13 5.27 6.64
CA ILE A 55 13.27 3.83 6.56
C ILE A 55 14.64 3.46 7.12
N ASN A 56 14.68 2.96 8.35
CA ASN A 56 15.89 2.40 8.96
C ASN A 56 15.51 1.28 9.94
N ALA A 57 16.49 0.45 10.32
CA ALA A 57 16.28 -0.67 11.25
C ALA A 57 15.52 -0.26 12.53
N LYS A 58 15.84 0.92 13.10
CA LYS A 58 15.20 1.41 14.33
C LYS A 58 13.73 1.75 14.13
N SER A 59 13.38 2.48 13.07
CA SER A 59 11.99 2.84 12.78
C SER A 59 11.16 1.61 12.41
N ILE A 60 11.75 0.64 11.70
CA ILE A 60 11.10 -0.62 11.36
C ILE A 60 10.85 -1.45 12.60
N PHE A 61 11.82 -1.54 13.52
CA PHE A 61 11.63 -2.24 14.78
C PHE A 61 10.55 -1.58 15.65
N GLN A 62 10.56 -0.25 15.77
CA GLN A 62 9.51 0.49 16.50
C GLN A 62 8.11 0.28 15.89
N ASN A 63 8.01 0.22 14.56
CA ASN A 63 6.75 -0.09 13.88
C ASN A 63 6.33 -1.54 14.10
N LEU A 64 7.25 -2.49 14.07
CA LEU A 64 6.99 -3.88 14.39
C LEU A 64 6.46 -4.01 15.83
N GLU A 65 7.08 -3.32 16.79
CA GLU A 65 6.62 -3.32 18.19
C GLU A 65 5.25 -2.68 18.39
N ARG A 66 4.85 -1.75 17.51
CA ARG A 66 3.49 -1.20 17.50
C ARG A 66 2.50 -2.16 16.85
N GLU A 67 2.88 -2.79 15.74
CA GLU A 67 2.03 -3.75 14.99
C GLU A 67 1.81 -5.04 15.78
N ILE A 68 2.90 -5.63 16.27
CA ILE A 68 2.95 -6.77 17.18
C ILE A 68 2.96 -6.18 18.59
N ASP A 69 1.77 -5.84 19.07
CA ASP A 69 1.47 -5.47 20.45
C ASP A 69 2.59 -5.88 21.41
N GLN A 70 3.26 -4.90 22.03
CA GLN A 70 4.48 -5.09 22.83
C GLN A 70 4.32 -6.15 23.93
N ARG A 71 3.09 -6.51 24.30
CA ARG A 71 2.75 -7.60 25.22
C ARG A 71 3.11 -9.00 24.70
N ASP A 72 3.15 -9.18 23.38
CA ASP A 72 3.39 -10.47 22.73
C ASP A 72 4.87 -10.67 22.34
N LEU A 73 5.73 -9.66 22.54
CA LEU A 73 7.16 -9.72 22.28
C LEU A 73 7.96 -10.00 23.59
N PRO A 74 8.71 -11.12 23.68
CA PRO A 74 9.54 -11.43 24.85
C PRO A 74 10.63 -10.38 25.09
N LEU A 75 10.97 -10.11 26.35
CA LEU A 75 11.94 -9.06 26.73
C LEU A 75 13.38 -9.38 26.34
N ASN A 76 13.75 -10.67 26.32
CA ASN A 76 15.09 -11.13 25.95
C ASN A 76 15.28 -11.29 24.43
N ARG A 77 14.43 -10.65 23.62
CA ARG A 77 14.57 -10.63 22.16
C ARG A 77 15.75 -9.77 21.73
N LYS A 78 16.39 -10.15 20.63
CA LYS A 78 17.29 -9.26 19.88
C LYS A 78 16.73 -9.03 18.49
N PHE A 79 16.72 -7.78 18.05
CA PHE A 79 16.38 -7.43 16.68
C PHE A 79 17.65 -7.41 15.83
N ILE A 80 17.57 -8.03 14.66
CA ILE A 80 18.67 -8.04 13.70
C ILE A 80 18.16 -7.57 12.33
N GLU A 81 19.02 -6.84 11.64
CA GLU A 81 18.86 -6.52 10.22
C GLU A 81 19.74 -7.50 9.43
N ILE A 82 19.10 -8.30 8.58
CA ILE A 82 19.78 -9.27 7.71
C ILE A 82 20.14 -8.57 6.39
N LYS A 83 19.18 -7.83 5.85
CA LYS A 83 19.33 -7.02 4.65
C LYS A 83 18.71 -5.65 4.90
N PRO A 84 19.44 -4.54 4.66
CA PRO A 84 18.90 -3.22 4.85
C PRO A 84 17.70 -2.98 3.94
N ALA A 85 16.73 -2.20 4.42
CA ALA A 85 15.64 -1.76 3.56
C ALA A 85 16.14 -0.88 2.42
N GLU A 86 15.43 -0.97 1.29
CA GLU A 86 15.61 -0.01 0.21
C GLU A 86 15.13 1.35 0.70
N ASN A 87 15.93 2.39 0.46
CA ASN A 87 15.64 3.76 0.92
C ASN A 87 14.54 4.45 0.09
N GLU A 88 13.78 3.66 -0.67
CA GLU A 88 12.70 4.11 -1.55
C GLU A 88 11.43 3.30 -1.27
N VAL A 89 10.29 3.98 -1.15
CA VAL A 89 9.01 3.30 -1.11
C VAL A 89 8.68 2.79 -2.51
N ASN A 90 8.60 1.47 -2.62
CA ASN A 90 8.22 0.81 -3.86
C ASN A 90 6.69 0.64 -3.90
N GLU A 91 6.02 1.28 -4.88
CA GLU A 91 4.58 1.15 -5.06
C GLU A 91 4.14 -0.31 -5.26
N TYR A 92 4.95 -1.13 -5.93
CA TYR A 92 4.67 -2.56 -6.10
C TYR A 92 4.46 -3.26 -4.74
N ALA A 93 5.35 -2.98 -3.77
CA ALA A 93 5.28 -3.58 -2.44
C ALA A 93 4.11 -3.02 -1.63
N LEU A 94 3.72 -1.78 -1.88
CA LEU A 94 2.59 -1.15 -1.22
C LEU A 94 1.28 -1.71 -1.74
N LEU A 95 1.14 -1.81 -3.06
CA LEU A 95 -0.04 -2.35 -3.70
C LEU A 95 -0.21 -3.85 -3.43
N SER A 96 0.87 -4.62 -3.45
CA SER A 96 0.87 -6.03 -3.01
C SER A 96 0.34 -6.18 -1.59
N ASN A 97 0.71 -5.29 -0.65
CA ASN A 97 0.16 -5.34 0.71
C ASN A 97 -1.32 -4.93 0.80
N ILE A 98 -1.83 -4.14 -0.15
CA ILE A 98 -3.25 -3.72 -0.17
C ILE A 98 -4.12 -4.78 -0.83
N ILE A 99 -3.65 -5.39 -1.92
CA ILE A 99 -4.45 -6.30 -2.75
C ILE A 99 -4.31 -7.77 -2.31
N MET A 100 -3.12 -8.25 -1.92
CA MET A 100 -2.89 -9.68 -1.63
C MET A 100 -3.50 -10.14 -0.28
N GLY A 101 -4.30 -9.29 0.38
CA GLY A 101 -4.87 -9.58 1.69
C GLY A 101 -3.80 -9.69 2.79
N ASN A 102 -4.26 -10.00 4.01
CA ASN A 102 -3.39 -10.16 5.17
C ASN A 102 -2.64 -11.49 5.18
N ASP A 103 -3.12 -12.49 4.45
CA ASP A 103 -2.62 -13.86 4.54
C ASP A 103 -1.13 -13.95 4.23
N ARG A 104 -0.38 -14.69 5.04
CA ARG A 104 1.05 -14.88 4.86
C ARG A 104 1.43 -16.34 5.04
N TYR A 105 2.48 -16.75 4.36
CA TYR A 105 3.08 -18.06 4.58
C TYR A 105 4.03 -17.98 5.76
N LEU A 106 3.82 -18.86 6.75
CA LEU A 106 4.73 -19.16 7.84
C LEU A 106 5.48 -20.45 7.51
N TYR A 107 6.80 -20.34 7.44
CA TYR A 107 7.68 -21.50 7.44
C TYR A 107 8.27 -21.71 8.84
N ILE A 108 8.34 -22.97 9.27
CA ILE A 108 8.94 -23.40 10.52
C ILE A 108 9.92 -24.52 10.23
N GLU A 109 11.11 -24.42 10.80
CA GLU A 109 12.16 -25.43 10.77
C GLU A 109 12.60 -25.76 12.20
N LEU A 110 12.73 -27.06 12.46
CA LEU A 110 13.35 -27.63 13.64
C LEU A 110 14.76 -28.09 13.27
N PHE A 111 15.78 -27.57 13.95
CA PHE A 111 17.18 -27.95 13.67
C PHE A 111 17.49 -29.43 14.01
N ARG A 112 16.54 -30.14 14.62
CA ARG A 112 16.60 -31.60 14.80
C ARG A 112 15.19 -32.19 14.79
N PRO A 113 15.00 -33.44 14.32
CA PRO A 113 13.70 -34.10 14.34
C PRO A 113 13.08 -34.12 15.74
N SER A 114 11.82 -33.73 15.85
CA SER A 114 11.09 -33.73 17.12
C SER A 114 9.58 -33.91 16.90
N PRO A 115 8.86 -34.62 17.80
CA PRO A 115 7.40 -34.68 17.79
C PRO A 115 6.71 -33.31 17.93
N LEU A 116 7.48 -32.27 18.28
CA LEU A 116 7.01 -30.89 18.33
C LEU A 116 6.32 -30.42 17.05
N ILE A 117 6.74 -30.92 15.88
CA ILE A 117 6.16 -30.49 14.60
C ILE A 117 4.64 -30.77 14.53
N GLU A 118 4.17 -31.85 15.16
CA GLU A 118 2.74 -32.17 15.26
C GLU A 118 2.00 -31.22 16.19
N THR A 119 2.67 -30.78 17.26
CA THR A 119 2.12 -29.78 18.18
C THR A 119 2.02 -28.43 17.49
N PHE A 120 3.04 -28.07 16.70
CA PHE A 120 3.08 -26.83 15.94
C PHE A 120 2.00 -26.79 14.88
N ALA A 121 1.73 -27.91 14.18
CA ALA A 121 0.63 -28.00 13.24
C ALA A 121 -0.73 -27.69 13.89
N LYS A 122 -1.02 -28.28 15.07
CA LYS A 122 -2.25 -27.99 15.83
C LYS A 122 -2.34 -26.53 16.27
N MET A 123 -1.22 -25.93 16.66
CA MET A 123 -1.18 -24.52 17.05
C MET A 123 -1.57 -23.58 15.89
N VAL A 124 -1.25 -23.96 14.65
CA VAL A 124 -1.66 -23.21 13.45
C VAL A 124 -3.17 -23.31 13.24
N GLU A 125 -3.73 -24.52 13.32
CA GLU A 125 -5.17 -24.76 13.14
C GLU A 125 -6.02 -23.99 14.17
N VAL A 126 -5.54 -23.87 15.41
CA VAL A 126 -6.23 -23.12 16.49
C VAL A 126 -6.35 -21.62 16.21
N VAL A 127 -5.49 -21.06 15.36
CA VAL A 127 -5.54 -19.65 14.96
C VAL A 127 -6.06 -19.48 13.53
N ASP A 128 -6.88 -20.43 13.07
CA ASP A 128 -7.48 -20.46 11.74
C ASP A 128 -6.46 -20.47 10.58
N GLY A 129 -5.22 -20.90 10.86
CA GLY A 129 -4.22 -21.13 9.83
C GLY A 129 -4.40 -22.49 9.16
N LYS A 130 -3.90 -22.63 7.93
CA LYS A 130 -3.98 -23.85 7.12
C LYS A 130 -2.60 -24.42 6.84
N ILE A 131 -2.37 -25.68 7.19
CA ILE A 131 -1.14 -26.38 6.83
C ILE A 131 -1.12 -26.64 5.31
N ILE A 132 -0.02 -26.28 4.67
CA ILE A 132 0.21 -26.46 3.22
C ILE A 132 1.13 -27.65 2.99
N GLU A 133 2.28 -27.66 3.66
CA GLU A 133 3.28 -28.72 3.59
C GLU A 133 3.84 -29.02 4.98
N ARG A 134 4.23 -30.28 5.21
CA ARG A 134 4.77 -30.71 6.50
C ARG A 134 5.67 -31.93 6.36
N SER A 135 6.80 -31.89 7.03
CA SER A 135 7.75 -32.99 7.18
C SER A 135 8.03 -33.25 8.67
N LYS A 136 9.06 -34.05 8.99
CA LYS A 136 9.48 -34.33 10.37
C LYS A 136 10.21 -33.17 11.04
N THR A 137 10.75 -32.25 10.25
CA THR A 137 11.58 -31.13 10.70
C THR A 137 11.06 -29.79 10.21
N GLU A 138 10.21 -29.77 9.19
CA GLU A 138 9.80 -28.53 8.53
C GLU A 138 8.29 -28.48 8.34
N MET A 139 7.75 -27.28 8.26
CA MET A 139 6.34 -27.04 7.99
C MET A 139 6.15 -25.70 7.29
N VAL A 140 5.26 -25.67 6.31
CA VAL A 140 4.74 -24.46 5.67
C VAL A 140 3.24 -24.37 5.94
N ALA A 141 2.81 -23.23 6.45
CA ALA A 141 1.42 -22.93 6.74
C ALA A 141 1.00 -21.59 6.15
N LEU A 142 -0.25 -21.49 5.72
CA LEU A 142 -0.93 -20.24 5.42
C LEU A 142 -1.53 -19.68 6.72
N MET A 143 -1.18 -18.45 7.07
CA MET A 143 -1.60 -17.76 8.28
C MET A 143 -2.53 -16.59 7.93
N PRO A 144 -3.52 -16.25 8.78
CA PRO A 144 -4.45 -15.14 8.51
C PRO A 144 -3.81 -13.76 8.43
N SER A 145 -2.66 -13.56 9.10
CA SER A 145 -1.93 -12.31 9.01
C SER A 145 -0.43 -12.49 9.26
N LYS A 146 0.37 -11.53 8.76
CA LYS A 146 1.78 -11.40 9.14
C LYS A 146 1.97 -11.35 10.67
N LYS A 147 1.15 -10.55 11.35
CA LYS A 147 1.19 -10.37 12.80
C LYS A 147 0.97 -11.70 13.53
N GLU A 148 -0.06 -12.43 13.12
CA GLU A 148 -0.40 -13.72 13.72
C GLU A 148 0.70 -14.76 13.46
N GLY A 149 1.23 -14.81 12.23
CA GLY A 149 2.36 -15.67 11.88
C GLY A 149 3.58 -15.42 12.77
N ILE A 150 3.99 -14.16 12.96
CA ILE A 150 5.13 -13.82 13.83
C ILE A 150 4.83 -14.20 15.29
N ARG A 151 3.63 -13.86 15.79
CA ARG A 151 3.22 -14.19 17.17
C ARG A 151 3.26 -15.69 17.42
N LEU A 152 2.72 -16.47 16.49
CA LEU A 152 2.67 -17.93 16.60
C LEU A 152 4.07 -18.54 16.53
N ALA A 153 4.92 -18.07 15.60
CA ALA A 153 6.32 -18.51 15.50
C ALA A 153 7.09 -18.28 16.81
N ILE A 154 6.91 -17.14 17.46
CA ILE A 154 7.54 -16.86 18.77
C ILE A 154 7.06 -17.85 19.85
N LYS A 155 5.76 -18.20 19.86
CA LYS A 155 5.24 -19.22 20.78
C LYS A 155 5.84 -20.60 20.51
N MET A 156 5.96 -20.99 19.23
CA MET A 156 6.60 -22.24 18.82
C MET A 156 8.09 -22.28 19.21
N ILE A 157 8.82 -21.18 19.00
CA ILE A 157 10.21 -21.03 19.44
C ILE A 157 10.32 -21.20 20.96
N SER A 158 9.44 -20.56 21.74
CA SER A 158 9.43 -20.72 23.20
C SER A 158 9.23 -22.17 23.62
N LEU A 159 8.30 -22.88 22.98
CA LEU A 159 8.05 -24.29 23.26
C LEU A 159 9.22 -25.19 22.84
N GLY A 160 9.78 -24.97 21.66
CA GLY A 160 10.93 -25.72 21.16
C GLY A 160 12.15 -25.57 22.06
N MET A 161 12.52 -24.34 22.39
CA MET A 161 13.69 -24.08 23.24
C MET A 161 13.51 -24.65 24.66
N LYS A 162 12.28 -24.66 25.21
CA LYS A 162 11.98 -25.34 26.49
C LYS A 162 12.23 -26.85 26.43
N GLN A 163 12.13 -27.46 25.26
CA GLN A 163 12.44 -28.87 25.02
C GLN A 163 13.86 -29.07 24.43
N GLY A 164 14.70 -28.04 24.48
CA GLY A 164 16.07 -28.07 23.97
C GLY A 164 16.18 -28.18 22.45
N VAL A 165 15.11 -27.88 21.70
CA VAL A 165 15.09 -27.88 20.23
C VAL A 165 15.08 -26.43 19.76
N ASN A 166 16.11 -26.01 19.01
CA ASN A 166 16.06 -24.71 18.36
C ASN A 166 15.04 -24.71 17.23
N VAL A 167 14.39 -23.57 17.03
CA VAL A 167 13.33 -23.40 16.03
C VAL A 167 13.61 -22.14 15.23
N ARG A 168 13.61 -22.30 13.90
CA ARG A 168 13.62 -21.18 12.95
C ARG A 168 12.20 -20.99 12.44
N GLY A 169 11.74 -19.74 12.44
CA GLY A 169 10.53 -19.34 11.75
C GLY A 169 10.83 -18.29 10.69
N SER A 170 9.98 -18.20 9.69
CA SER A 170 10.03 -17.08 8.74
C SER A 170 8.68 -16.82 8.12
N ILE A 171 8.41 -15.55 7.81
CA ILE A 171 7.17 -15.11 7.17
C ILE A 171 7.47 -14.61 5.75
N GLY A 172 6.64 -15.03 4.80
CA GLY A 172 6.74 -14.67 3.40
C GLY A 172 5.37 -14.43 2.75
N MET A 173 5.39 -13.74 1.61
CA MET A 173 4.20 -13.60 0.76
C MET A 173 3.83 -14.92 0.08
N THR A 174 4.82 -15.77 -0.15
CA THR A 174 4.67 -17.12 -0.72
C THR A 174 5.43 -18.11 0.16
N GLY A 175 5.13 -19.41 0.03
CA GLY A 175 5.86 -20.46 0.74
C GLY A 175 7.34 -20.49 0.38
N ALA A 176 7.67 -20.31 -0.90
CA ALA A 176 9.06 -20.19 -1.36
C ALA A 176 9.76 -18.98 -0.72
N ALA A 177 9.11 -17.82 -0.70
CA ALA A 177 9.67 -16.62 -0.10
C ALA A 177 9.85 -16.74 1.42
N SER A 178 9.03 -17.52 2.14
CA SER A 178 9.29 -17.80 3.55
C SER A 178 10.49 -18.74 3.72
N ILE A 179 10.62 -19.78 2.91
CA ILE A 179 11.75 -20.73 2.96
C ILE A 179 13.08 -20.02 2.67
N GLU A 180 13.18 -19.28 1.56
CA GLU A 180 14.40 -18.53 1.20
C GLU A 180 14.86 -17.63 2.35
N ARG A 181 13.92 -16.98 3.04
CA ARG A 181 14.23 -16.12 4.18
C ARG A 181 14.74 -16.86 5.40
N ALA A 182 14.26 -18.08 5.64
CA ALA A 182 14.81 -18.90 6.70
C ALA A 182 16.24 -19.32 6.37
N ILE A 183 16.52 -19.65 5.11
CA ILE A 183 17.87 -19.97 4.62
C ILE A 183 18.81 -18.77 4.81
N ASP A 184 18.41 -17.57 4.36
CA ASP A 184 19.21 -16.34 4.51
C ASP A 184 19.45 -15.99 5.98
N MET A 185 18.44 -16.19 6.82
CA MET A 185 18.57 -16.01 8.27
C MET A 185 19.54 -17.04 8.87
N ASN A 186 19.46 -18.31 8.49
CA ASN A 186 20.40 -19.36 8.92
C ASN A 186 21.84 -19.02 8.51
N ALA A 187 22.05 -18.49 7.31
CA ALA A 187 23.36 -18.03 6.87
C ALA A 187 23.89 -16.85 7.71
N ALA A 188 23.00 -15.95 8.15
CA ALA A 188 23.38 -14.75 8.91
C ALA A 188 23.67 -15.02 10.40
N ILE A 189 22.93 -15.92 11.06
CA ILE A 189 23.01 -16.12 12.52
C ILE A 189 23.23 -17.56 12.98
N GLY A 190 23.36 -18.52 12.05
CA GLY A 190 23.47 -19.94 12.35
C GLY A 190 22.21 -20.53 13.00
N GLU A 191 22.39 -21.56 13.82
CA GLU A 191 21.30 -22.32 14.46
C GLU A 191 20.67 -21.61 15.68
N VAL A 192 20.67 -20.27 15.69
CA VAL A 192 20.02 -19.48 16.74
C VAL A 192 18.53 -19.35 16.43
N SER A 193 17.68 -19.68 17.42
CA SER A 193 16.22 -19.60 17.26
C SER A 193 15.75 -18.18 16.98
N GLY A 194 14.79 -18.03 16.07
CA GLY A 194 14.29 -16.71 15.70
C GLY A 194 13.33 -16.74 14.53
N VAL A 195 12.62 -15.63 14.33
CA VAL A 195 11.64 -15.45 13.25
C VAL A 195 12.08 -14.35 12.28
N GLY A 196 12.20 -14.69 11.01
CA GLY A 196 12.55 -13.78 9.91
C GLY A 196 11.33 -13.21 9.19
N PHE A 197 11.38 -11.98 8.71
CA PHE A 197 10.30 -11.36 7.92
C PHE A 197 10.79 -10.18 7.07
N THR A 198 10.00 -9.78 6.07
CA THR A 198 10.26 -8.59 5.26
C THR A 198 9.50 -7.36 5.74
N LYS A 199 10.07 -6.17 5.52
CA LYS A 199 9.35 -4.90 5.58
C LYS A 199 10.05 -3.88 4.69
N LEU A 200 9.30 -3.23 3.79
CA LEU A 200 9.82 -2.17 2.90
C LEU A 200 11.09 -2.59 2.13
N GLY A 201 11.08 -3.79 1.54
CA GLY A 201 12.22 -4.33 0.77
C GLY A 201 13.42 -4.83 1.61
N GLY A 202 13.46 -4.54 2.91
CA GLY A 202 14.47 -5.07 3.82
C GLY A 202 14.06 -6.39 4.47
N GLU A 203 15.06 -7.10 5.01
CA GLU A 203 14.88 -8.36 5.72
C GLU A 203 15.39 -8.28 7.15
N TYR A 204 14.54 -8.72 8.07
CA TYR A 204 14.74 -8.53 9.50
C TYR A 204 14.45 -9.81 10.26
N GLY A 205 15.03 -9.92 11.45
CA GLY A 205 14.83 -11.05 12.34
C GLY A 205 14.59 -10.61 13.78
N VAL A 206 13.75 -11.38 14.48
CA VAL A 206 13.68 -11.35 15.94
C VAL A 206 14.24 -12.67 16.46
N ILE A 207 15.35 -12.61 17.21
CA ILE A 207 16.12 -13.78 17.62
C ILE A 207 16.15 -13.95 19.13
N PHE A 208 16.39 -15.19 19.56
CA PHE A 208 16.39 -15.60 20.95
C PHE A 208 17.59 -16.52 21.22
N GLU A 209 18.60 -16.01 21.94
CA GLU A 209 19.75 -16.80 22.40
C GLU A 209 19.41 -17.67 23.61
N THR A 210 18.36 -17.30 24.33
CA THR A 210 17.82 -18.02 25.48
C THR A 210 16.31 -18.16 25.34
N VAL A 211 15.70 -19.11 26.06
CA VAL A 211 14.25 -19.36 26.01
C VAL A 211 13.49 -18.03 26.15
N PRO A 212 12.59 -17.68 25.21
CA PRO A 212 11.74 -16.51 25.30
C PRO A 212 11.07 -16.35 26.67
N THR A 213 11.25 -15.19 27.29
CA THR A 213 10.65 -14.91 28.61
C THR A 213 9.13 -14.86 28.55
N THR A 214 8.46 -15.35 29.60
CA THR A 214 7.01 -15.18 29.78
C THR A 214 6.63 -13.81 30.34
N LYS A 215 7.60 -13.01 30.80
CA LYS A 215 7.36 -11.63 31.26
C LYS A 215 6.90 -10.79 30.08
N LYS A 216 5.61 -10.43 30.10
CA LYS A 216 5.00 -9.47 29.17
C LYS A 216 5.21 -8.06 29.71
N VAL A 217 5.30 -7.07 28.84
CA VAL A 217 5.22 -5.67 29.27
C VAL A 217 3.79 -5.39 29.71
N GLU A 218 3.58 -4.90 30.93
CA GLU A 218 2.27 -4.37 31.32
C GLU A 218 2.06 -3.02 30.63
N LEU A 219 1.31 -3.06 29.53
CA LEU A 219 0.84 -1.87 28.85
C LEU A 219 -0.68 -1.92 28.80
N LYS A 220 -1.32 -0.76 28.99
CA LYS A 220 -2.74 -0.62 28.63
C LYS A 220 -2.85 -0.93 27.13
N PRO A 221 -3.74 -1.85 26.72
CA PRO A 221 -3.94 -2.11 25.31
C PRO A 221 -4.24 -0.80 24.59
N VAL A 222 -3.45 -0.46 23.58
CA VAL A 222 -3.88 0.49 22.57
C VAL A 222 -4.38 -0.38 21.42
N PRO A 223 -5.71 -0.59 21.28
CA PRO A 223 -6.21 -1.11 20.02
C PRO A 223 -5.70 -0.16 18.93
N ALA A 224 -4.86 -0.66 18.02
CA ALA A 224 -4.57 0.06 16.80
C ALA A 224 -5.82 -0.05 15.94
N ASP A 225 -6.77 0.86 16.19
CA ASP A 225 -7.99 0.96 15.41
C ASP A 225 -7.64 1.51 14.02
N ASN A 226 -8.10 0.87 12.95
CA ASN A 226 -7.86 1.34 11.59
C ASN A 226 -9.03 2.22 11.19
N PHE A 227 -9.01 3.48 11.63
CA PHE A 227 -10.07 4.43 11.31
C PHE A 227 -9.91 4.94 9.88
N MET A 228 -11.01 4.93 9.14
CA MET A 228 -11.17 5.62 7.87
C MET A 228 -12.16 6.77 8.04
N TYR A 229 -11.78 7.96 7.60
CA TYR A 229 -12.63 9.13 7.50
C TYR A 229 -12.88 9.40 6.01
N ILE A 230 -14.14 9.39 5.59
CA ILE A 230 -14.56 9.80 4.25
C ILE A 230 -15.34 11.10 4.38
N ASP A 231 -15.12 12.04 3.48
CA ASP A 231 -15.95 13.24 3.36
C ASP A 231 -16.05 13.65 1.87
N ALA A 232 -17.19 14.18 1.43
CA ALA A 232 -17.34 14.67 0.07
C ALA A 232 -16.63 16.02 -0.13
N LYS A 233 -15.75 16.11 -1.13
CA LYS A 233 -15.12 17.39 -1.51
C LYS A 233 -16.13 18.29 -2.22
N ASP A 234 -16.18 19.56 -1.82
CA ASP A 234 -17.08 20.57 -2.39
C ASP A 234 -18.55 20.10 -2.41
N SER A 235 -19.01 19.49 -1.31
CA SER A 235 -20.39 18.98 -1.18
C SER A 235 -21.42 20.08 -1.46
N THR A 236 -21.15 21.32 -1.05
CA THR A 236 -22.02 22.48 -1.35
C THR A 236 -22.12 22.75 -2.86
N GLY A 237 -21.00 22.81 -3.57
CA GLY A 237 -20.98 23.01 -5.02
C GLY A 237 -21.57 21.82 -5.79
N PHE A 238 -21.45 20.60 -5.26
CA PHE A 238 -22.10 19.40 -5.81
C PHE A 238 -23.62 19.46 -5.64
N ILE A 239 -24.11 19.75 -4.44
CA ILE A 239 -25.55 19.90 -4.15
C ILE A 239 -26.18 20.97 -5.04
N SER A 240 -25.49 22.09 -5.25
CA SER A 240 -25.98 23.15 -6.13
C SER A 240 -26.12 22.71 -7.59
N ARG A 241 -25.32 21.74 -8.05
CA ARG A 241 -25.30 21.27 -9.44
C ARG A 241 -26.21 20.07 -9.70
N TYR A 242 -26.29 19.15 -8.75
CA TYR A 242 -26.94 17.85 -8.93
C TYR A 242 -28.06 17.56 -7.93
N GLY A 243 -28.30 18.46 -6.97
CA GLY A 243 -29.28 18.29 -5.92
C GLY A 243 -28.75 17.51 -4.72
N LYS A 244 -29.41 17.70 -3.56
CA LYS A 244 -29.06 17.02 -2.31
C LYS A 244 -29.34 15.52 -2.37
N ASP A 245 -30.40 15.12 -3.06
CA ASP A 245 -30.83 13.71 -3.14
C ASP A 245 -29.76 12.83 -3.78
N LYS A 246 -29.07 13.33 -4.83
CA LYS A 246 -27.98 12.60 -5.47
C LYS A 246 -26.77 12.40 -4.55
N LEU A 247 -26.45 13.39 -3.72
CA LEU A 247 -25.38 13.24 -2.72
C LEU A 247 -25.76 12.17 -1.69
N ILE A 248 -27.00 12.21 -1.20
CA ILE A 248 -27.51 11.23 -0.23
C ILE A 248 -27.50 9.82 -0.81
N GLU A 249 -27.93 9.66 -2.07
CA GLU A 249 -27.89 8.38 -2.79
C GLU A 249 -26.48 7.80 -2.80
N ILE A 250 -25.49 8.57 -3.30
CA ILE A 250 -24.09 8.12 -3.38
C ILE A 250 -23.55 7.76 -1.99
N MET A 251 -23.81 8.60 -0.97
CA MET A 251 -23.30 8.36 0.38
C MET A 251 -24.00 7.18 1.07
N ASN A 252 -25.28 6.94 0.80
CA ASN A 252 -26.00 5.78 1.30
C ASN A 252 -25.54 4.49 0.64
N ASP A 253 -25.27 4.49 -0.66
CA ASP A 253 -24.71 3.32 -1.35
C ASP A 253 -23.34 2.95 -0.78
N ILE A 254 -22.48 3.95 -0.52
CA ILE A 254 -21.20 3.76 0.17
C ILE A 254 -21.44 3.20 1.57
N ASN A 255 -22.38 3.75 2.34
CA ASN A 255 -22.72 3.26 3.67
C ASN A 255 -23.19 1.78 3.64
N SER A 256 -24.07 1.43 2.70
CA SER A 256 -24.57 0.07 2.52
C SER A 256 -23.49 -0.91 2.07
N TYR A 257 -22.61 -0.51 1.16
CA TYR A 257 -21.43 -1.31 0.77
C TYR A 257 -20.54 -1.57 1.99
N ILE A 258 -20.32 -0.54 2.82
CA ILE A 258 -19.47 -0.67 3.99
C ILE A 258 -20.04 -1.67 5.01
N GLU A 259 -21.33 -1.52 5.35
CA GLU A 259 -21.99 -2.35 6.37
C GLU A 259 -22.17 -3.81 5.93
N ASN A 260 -22.42 -4.05 4.65
CA ASN A 260 -22.83 -5.38 4.18
C ASN A 260 -21.70 -6.16 3.48
N GLU A 261 -20.68 -5.48 2.95
CA GLU A 261 -19.71 -6.11 2.03
C GLU A 261 -18.24 -5.83 2.38
N SER A 262 -17.93 -5.05 3.43
CA SER A 262 -16.56 -4.54 3.66
C SER A 262 -15.90 -4.86 5.01
N ASP A 263 -16.53 -5.65 5.88
CA ASP A 263 -16.12 -5.88 7.29
C ASP A 263 -15.91 -4.60 8.12
N GLY A 264 -16.34 -3.44 7.61
CA GLY A 264 -16.21 -2.14 8.24
C GLY A 264 -17.30 -1.89 9.26
N LYS A 265 -16.91 -1.41 10.45
CA LYS A 265 -17.87 -0.97 11.47
C LYS A 265 -18.03 0.54 11.42
N ILE A 266 -19.24 1.00 11.14
CA ILE A 266 -19.56 2.43 11.13
C ILE A 266 -19.63 2.95 12.57
N GLU A 267 -18.77 3.93 12.85
CA GLU A 267 -18.56 4.51 14.18
C GLU A 267 -19.10 5.95 14.26
N GLY A 268 -19.42 6.54 13.11
CA GLY A 268 -20.10 7.82 12.99
C GLY A 268 -20.59 8.04 11.57
N TYR A 269 -21.91 8.15 11.41
CA TYR A 269 -22.56 8.61 10.19
C TYR A 269 -23.78 9.42 10.59
N ARG A 270 -23.96 10.61 9.99
CA ARG A 270 -25.22 11.33 10.07
C ARG A 270 -26.00 11.00 8.81
N VAL A 271 -27.18 10.38 8.94
CA VAL A 271 -28.04 10.08 7.80
C VAL A 271 -28.30 11.37 7.00
N GLY A 272 -27.90 11.35 5.73
CA GLY A 272 -27.97 12.50 4.81
C GLY A 272 -26.87 13.55 4.99
N GLY A 273 -25.79 13.22 5.70
CA GLY A 273 -24.54 13.95 5.77
C GLY A 273 -23.57 13.59 4.64
N ASP A 274 -22.46 14.29 4.58
CA ASP A 274 -21.40 14.13 3.59
C ASP A 274 -20.15 13.43 4.13
N ASP A 275 -20.12 13.07 5.42
CA ASP A 275 -19.00 12.44 6.09
C ASP A 275 -19.32 11.10 6.77
N LEU A 276 -18.32 10.22 6.81
CA LEU A 276 -18.37 8.90 7.42
C LEU A 276 -17.11 8.63 8.24
N ILE A 277 -17.27 8.00 9.41
CA ILE A 277 -16.19 7.47 10.23
C ILE A 277 -16.40 5.97 10.38
N ILE A 278 -15.43 5.19 9.92
CA ILE A 278 -15.49 3.73 9.89
C ILE A 278 -14.24 3.16 10.58
N ASN A 279 -14.38 2.05 11.28
CA ASN A 279 -13.26 1.27 11.83
C ASN A 279 -13.16 -0.07 11.09
N TYR A 280 -11.94 -0.44 10.69
CA TYR A 280 -11.64 -1.68 9.99
C TYR A 280 -10.74 -2.61 10.82
N PRO A 281 -10.84 -3.94 10.61
CA PRO A 281 -9.98 -4.91 11.27
C PRO A 281 -8.50 -4.70 10.96
N ASP A 282 -8.19 -4.23 9.75
CA ASP A 282 -6.84 -3.96 9.32
C ASP A 282 -6.76 -2.81 8.30
N LYS A 283 -5.55 -2.31 8.14
CA LYS A 283 -5.24 -1.18 7.26
C LYS A 283 -5.33 -1.51 5.77
N SER A 284 -5.02 -2.74 5.34
CA SER A 284 -5.12 -3.11 3.92
C SER A 284 -6.58 -3.11 3.45
N THR A 285 -7.48 -3.66 4.25
CA THR A 285 -8.93 -3.60 4.04
C THR A 285 -9.41 -2.15 4.00
N ALA A 286 -9.03 -1.32 4.98
CA ALA A 286 -9.38 0.10 4.96
C ALA A 286 -8.90 0.83 3.68
N LEU A 287 -7.68 0.54 3.19
CA LEU A 287 -7.15 1.14 1.97
C LEU A 287 -7.88 0.68 0.71
N LYS A 288 -8.16 -0.62 0.62
CA LYS A 288 -8.90 -1.24 -0.48
C LYS A 288 -10.29 -0.60 -0.59
N ILE A 289 -11.04 -0.59 0.51
CA ILE A 289 -12.39 -0.03 0.56
C ILE A 289 -12.38 1.49 0.34
N GLY A 290 -11.36 2.19 0.83
CA GLY A 290 -11.16 3.61 0.54
C GLY A 290 -11.00 3.91 -0.96
N LEU A 291 -10.29 3.04 -1.70
CA LEU A 291 -10.18 3.14 -3.17
C LEU A 291 -11.50 2.82 -3.86
N ASP A 292 -12.20 1.77 -3.43
CA ASP A 292 -13.49 1.37 -4.01
C ASP A 292 -14.53 2.48 -3.86
N CYS A 293 -14.64 3.06 -2.66
CA CYS A 293 -15.52 4.20 -2.40
C CYS A 293 -15.14 5.41 -3.25
N ALA A 294 -13.84 5.68 -3.40
CA ALA A 294 -13.35 6.80 -4.22
C ALA A 294 -13.66 6.61 -5.71
N TRP A 295 -13.50 5.40 -6.25
CA TRP A 295 -13.86 5.10 -7.64
C TRP A 295 -15.36 5.14 -7.87
N TYR A 296 -16.14 4.56 -6.95
CA TYR A 296 -17.61 4.59 -7.01
C TYR A 296 -18.15 6.03 -7.04
N ALA A 297 -17.72 6.84 -6.07
CA ALA A 297 -18.13 8.24 -5.99
C ALA A 297 -17.69 9.02 -7.23
N MET A 298 -16.45 8.83 -7.69
CA MET A 298 -15.92 9.51 -8.87
C MET A 298 -16.72 9.17 -10.12
N ASN A 299 -17.09 7.90 -10.30
CA ASN A 299 -17.93 7.46 -11.42
C ASN A 299 -19.34 8.10 -11.39
N ASN A 300 -19.80 8.51 -10.21
CA ASN A 300 -21.05 9.23 -10.01
C ASN A 300 -20.89 10.77 -9.98
N GLY A 301 -19.70 11.29 -10.28
CA GLY A 301 -19.37 12.72 -10.34
C GLY A 301 -19.01 13.37 -9.01
N LEU A 302 -18.85 12.60 -7.94
CA LEU A 302 -18.51 13.07 -6.60
C LEU A 302 -17.04 12.75 -6.27
N ASN A 303 -16.30 13.73 -5.76
CA ASN A 303 -14.91 13.50 -5.35
C ASN A 303 -14.84 13.33 -3.83
N LEU A 304 -14.20 12.26 -3.36
CA LEU A 304 -14.04 12.03 -1.92
C LEU A 304 -12.69 12.51 -1.41
N ARG A 305 -12.68 13.02 -0.17
CA ARG A 305 -11.49 13.08 0.68
C ARG A 305 -11.51 11.87 1.59
N VAL A 306 -10.46 11.06 1.54
CA VAL A 306 -10.35 9.87 2.38
C VAL A 306 -9.06 9.95 3.18
N GLY A 307 -9.14 9.71 4.49
CA GLY A 307 -8.00 9.70 5.39
C GLY A 307 -8.03 8.47 6.28
N LEU A 308 -6.92 7.75 6.37
CA LEU A 308 -6.77 6.58 7.24
C LEU A 308 -5.83 6.91 8.39
N GLY A 309 -6.15 6.51 9.61
CA GLY A 309 -5.31 6.74 10.79
C GLY A 309 -5.57 5.74 11.91
N ASN A 310 -4.75 5.78 12.95
CA ASN A 310 -4.88 4.90 14.13
C ASN A 310 -5.91 5.43 15.14
N SER A 311 -6.49 6.59 14.87
CA SER A 311 -7.54 7.23 15.67
C SER A 311 -8.48 8.02 14.76
N ARG A 312 -9.72 8.27 15.20
CA ARG A 312 -10.69 9.10 14.48
C ARG A 312 -10.12 10.47 14.10
N ARG A 313 -9.37 11.09 15.03
CA ARG A 313 -8.73 12.38 14.81
C ARG A 313 -7.64 12.31 13.75
N GLU A 314 -6.76 11.31 13.82
CA GLU A 314 -5.69 11.13 12.84
C GLU A 314 -6.26 10.86 11.44
N ALA A 315 -7.31 10.05 11.34
CA ALA A 315 -8.02 9.79 10.09
C ALA A 315 -8.61 11.09 9.50
N ALA A 316 -9.27 11.91 10.31
CA ALA A 316 -9.81 13.21 9.88
C ALA A 316 -8.71 14.21 9.49
N GLU A 317 -7.63 14.31 10.27
CA GLU A 317 -6.46 15.13 9.93
C GLU A 317 -5.86 14.71 8.59
N ASN A 318 -5.71 13.40 8.34
CA ASN A 318 -5.25 12.87 7.07
C ASN A 318 -6.22 13.19 5.92
N ALA A 319 -7.54 13.12 6.14
CA ALA A 319 -8.53 13.49 5.15
C ALA A 319 -8.46 14.99 4.79
N HIS A 320 -8.19 15.88 5.74
CA HIS A 320 -7.99 17.30 5.48
C HIS A 320 -6.72 17.62 4.68
N ILE A 321 -5.66 16.80 4.80
CA ILE A 321 -4.44 16.99 3.98
C ILE A 321 -4.76 16.89 2.48
N THR A 322 -5.79 16.13 2.11
CA THR A 322 -6.21 15.94 0.70
C THR A 322 -6.53 17.25 -0.02
N ASP A 323 -6.94 18.30 0.69
CA ASP A 323 -7.30 19.60 0.10
C ASP A 323 -6.08 20.33 -0.48
N SER A 324 -4.90 19.99 0.02
CA SER A 324 -3.60 20.50 -0.46
C SER A 324 -3.01 19.71 -1.62
N ILE A 325 -3.56 18.52 -1.93
CA ILE A 325 -3.05 17.61 -2.96
C ILE A 325 -3.95 17.71 -4.20
N LYS A 326 -3.71 18.76 -5.00
CA LYS A 326 -4.43 19.00 -6.26
C LYS A 326 -3.55 19.78 -7.23
N ILE A 327 -3.75 19.53 -8.52
CA ILE A 327 -3.12 20.33 -9.58
C ILE A 327 -3.95 21.61 -9.82
N ARG A 328 -5.25 21.45 -10.09
CA ARG A 328 -6.17 22.57 -10.37
C ARG A 328 -7.57 22.30 -9.84
N GLU A 329 -8.11 21.13 -10.18
CA GLU A 329 -9.47 20.73 -9.81
C GLU A 329 -9.46 19.78 -8.61
N ASN A 330 -10.61 19.66 -7.95
CA ASN A 330 -10.81 18.65 -6.91
C ASN A 330 -10.87 17.27 -7.56
N THR A 331 -10.25 16.30 -6.90
CA THR A 331 -10.12 14.91 -7.31
C THR A 331 -10.15 14.04 -6.06
N PRO A 332 -10.50 12.75 -6.19
CA PRO A 332 -10.42 11.82 -5.09
C PRO A 332 -8.97 11.63 -4.66
N VAL A 333 -8.73 11.76 -3.35
CA VAL A 333 -7.42 11.53 -2.76
C VAL A 333 -7.58 10.76 -1.45
N ILE A 334 -6.79 9.70 -1.31
CA ILE A 334 -6.78 8.82 -0.14
C ILE A 334 -5.43 8.98 0.55
N VAL A 335 -5.40 9.57 1.74
CA VAL A 335 -4.18 9.80 2.54
C VAL A 335 -4.04 8.74 3.61
N PHE A 336 -2.84 8.18 3.76
CA PHE A 336 -2.55 7.17 4.75
C PHE A 336 -1.10 7.24 5.23
N ASP A 337 -0.87 6.76 6.44
CA ASP A 337 0.47 6.63 7.00
C ASP A 337 1.16 5.38 6.47
N LEU A 338 2.45 5.43 6.16
CA LEU A 338 3.26 4.24 5.86
C LEU A 338 4.54 4.33 6.69
N ALA A 339 4.73 3.38 7.61
CA ALA A 339 5.74 3.49 8.65
C ALA A 339 5.57 4.82 9.42
N ASN A 340 6.54 5.73 9.32
CA ASN A 340 6.47 7.08 9.88
C ASN A 340 6.36 8.19 8.82
N GLY A 341 6.14 7.82 7.56
CA GLY A 341 5.86 8.73 6.45
C GLY A 341 4.36 8.84 6.16
N LYS A 342 3.99 9.82 5.35
CA LYS A 342 2.62 10.05 4.87
C LYS A 342 2.59 10.00 3.36
N TYR A 343 1.65 9.21 2.83
CA TYR A 343 1.49 8.99 1.40
C TYR A 343 0.02 9.20 1.02
N ALA A 344 -0.22 9.37 -0.27
CA ALA A 344 -1.55 9.41 -0.81
C ALA A 344 -1.67 8.65 -2.12
N TYR A 345 -2.84 8.05 -2.34
CA TYR A 345 -3.31 7.75 -3.67
C TYR A 345 -4.09 8.94 -4.21
N TYR A 346 -3.59 9.52 -5.29
CA TYR A 346 -4.21 10.61 -6.03
C TYR A 346 -4.81 10.06 -7.32
N ILE A 347 -6.11 10.23 -7.54
CA ILE A 347 -6.82 9.71 -8.71
C ILE A 347 -7.05 10.85 -9.71
N PRO A 348 -6.23 11.00 -10.78
CA PRO A 348 -6.28 12.17 -11.64
C PRO A 348 -7.64 12.37 -12.34
N THR A 349 -7.96 13.62 -12.68
CA THR A 349 -9.13 13.96 -13.49
C THR A 349 -9.08 13.30 -14.86
N GLU A 350 -10.23 13.16 -15.54
CA GLU A 350 -10.31 12.63 -16.91
C GLU A 350 -9.34 13.32 -17.87
N PHE A 351 -9.31 14.65 -17.86
CA PHE A 351 -8.36 15.43 -18.65
C PHE A 351 -6.91 15.01 -18.37
N THR A 352 -6.55 14.88 -17.08
CA THR A 352 -5.19 14.49 -16.68
C THR A 352 -4.87 13.06 -17.12
N ARG A 353 -5.83 12.13 -17.00
CA ARG A 353 -5.70 10.74 -17.45
C ARG A 353 -5.49 10.65 -18.96
N SER A 354 -6.27 11.42 -19.73
CA SER A 354 -6.13 11.53 -21.18
C SER A 354 -4.76 12.11 -21.57
N ALA A 355 -4.31 13.18 -20.89
CA ALA A 355 -2.99 13.75 -21.12
C ALA A 355 -1.86 12.73 -20.84
N ILE A 356 -1.92 12.00 -19.73
CA ILE A 356 -0.94 10.93 -19.43
C ILE A 356 -0.95 9.86 -20.51
N THR A 357 -2.13 9.45 -20.96
CA THR A 357 -2.31 8.40 -21.98
C THR A 357 -1.76 8.85 -23.32
N PHE A 358 -2.06 10.09 -23.74
CA PHE A 358 -1.52 10.70 -24.94
C PHE A 358 0.01 10.76 -24.88
N LEU A 359 0.58 11.29 -23.80
CA LEU A 359 2.03 11.38 -23.61
C LEU A 359 2.69 9.99 -23.61
N SER A 360 2.01 8.97 -23.09
CA SER A 360 2.54 7.59 -23.01
C SER A 360 2.50 6.87 -24.36
N ASN A 361 1.39 6.99 -25.09
CA ASN A 361 1.12 6.17 -26.28
C ASN A 361 1.53 6.87 -27.60
N GLN A 362 1.45 8.19 -27.67
CA GLN A 362 1.77 8.97 -28.87
C GLN A 362 3.22 9.49 -28.87
N THR A 363 4.13 8.82 -28.14
CA THR A 363 5.53 9.26 -27.99
C THR A 363 6.21 9.52 -29.33
N LEU A 364 5.97 8.65 -30.33
CA LEU A 364 6.55 8.80 -31.68
C LEU A 364 5.96 10.00 -32.42
N THR A 365 4.66 10.23 -32.31
CA THR A 365 3.96 11.39 -32.88
C THR A 365 4.46 12.68 -32.23
N LEU A 366 4.65 12.69 -30.91
CA LEU A 366 5.20 13.83 -30.16
C LEU A 366 6.66 14.14 -30.55
N ILE A 367 7.49 13.11 -30.68
CA ILE A 367 8.87 13.27 -31.19
C ILE A 367 8.84 13.82 -32.62
N GLY A 368 7.96 13.29 -33.48
CA GLY A 368 7.78 13.78 -34.84
C GLY A 368 7.36 15.25 -34.90
N ILE A 369 6.39 15.65 -34.08
CA ILE A 369 5.96 17.05 -33.93
C ILE A 369 7.10 17.93 -33.42
N PHE A 370 7.84 17.47 -32.42
CA PHE A 370 8.98 18.21 -31.88
C PHE A 370 10.06 18.42 -32.95
N ILE A 371 10.44 17.36 -33.67
CA ILE A 371 11.43 17.42 -34.76
C ILE A 371 10.92 18.35 -35.88
N PHE A 372 9.65 18.24 -36.24
CA PHE A 372 9.04 19.10 -37.27
C PHE A 372 9.07 20.58 -36.86
N ILE A 373 8.58 20.91 -35.67
CA ILE A 373 8.61 22.29 -35.14
C ILE A 373 10.06 22.78 -35.06
N PHE A 374 10.98 21.94 -34.56
CA PHE A 374 12.39 22.29 -34.45
C PHE A 374 13.03 22.60 -35.80
N ILE A 375 12.84 21.74 -36.82
CA ILE A 375 13.38 21.95 -38.17
C ILE A 375 12.78 23.21 -38.80
N VAL A 376 11.46 23.39 -38.73
CA VAL A 376 10.80 24.57 -39.32
C VAL A 376 11.22 25.86 -38.60
N THR A 377 11.39 25.81 -37.28
CA THR A 377 11.91 26.94 -36.50
C THR A 377 13.36 27.23 -36.85
N LEU A 378 14.20 26.22 -37.03
CA LEU A 378 15.60 26.37 -37.44
C LEU A 378 15.72 26.95 -38.85
N ILE A 379 14.90 26.50 -39.79
CA ILE A 379 14.82 27.06 -41.15
C ILE A 379 14.36 28.52 -41.08
N GLY A 380 13.28 28.80 -40.33
CA GLY A 380 12.78 30.16 -40.15
C GLY A 380 13.82 31.08 -39.52
N TRP A 381 14.58 30.59 -38.54
CA TRP A 381 15.68 31.33 -37.93
C TRP A 381 16.77 31.69 -38.95
N ASN A 382 17.22 30.72 -39.77
CA ASN A 382 18.23 30.95 -40.80
C ASN A 382 17.75 31.87 -41.93
N LEU A 383 16.43 31.90 -42.19
CA LEU A 383 15.80 32.76 -43.19
C LEU A 383 15.30 34.10 -42.62
N ASN A 384 15.51 34.35 -41.31
CA ASN A 384 15.03 35.53 -40.60
C ASN A 384 13.48 35.71 -40.58
N ILE A 385 12.74 34.60 -40.67
CA ILE A 385 11.28 34.53 -40.62
C ILE A 385 10.87 33.83 -39.32
N ILE A 386 10.72 34.61 -38.26
CA ILE A 386 10.48 34.12 -36.88
C ILE A 386 9.09 33.45 -36.74
N TRP A 387 8.11 33.86 -37.56
CA TRP A 387 6.73 33.34 -37.50
C TRP A 387 6.56 31.89 -37.96
N LEU A 388 7.53 31.33 -38.69
CA LEU A 388 7.47 29.95 -39.19
C LEU A 388 7.36 28.91 -38.06
N GLY A 389 8.02 29.14 -36.92
CA GLY A 389 7.90 28.25 -35.75
C GLY A 389 6.49 28.27 -35.15
N ILE A 390 5.83 29.43 -35.12
CA ILE A 390 4.46 29.57 -34.62
C ILE A 390 3.46 28.88 -35.55
N VAL A 391 3.63 29.04 -36.87
CA VAL A 391 2.81 28.34 -37.87
C VAL A 391 2.98 26.83 -37.74
N ALA A 392 4.22 26.35 -37.55
CA ALA A 392 4.48 24.92 -37.33
C ALA A 392 3.80 24.37 -36.06
N MET A 393 3.74 25.16 -34.98
CA MET A 393 2.98 24.79 -33.77
C MET A 393 1.48 24.68 -34.05
N ILE A 394 0.89 25.65 -34.76
CA ILE A 394 -0.55 25.64 -35.10
C ILE A 394 -0.88 24.46 -36.01
N VAL A 395 -0.08 24.21 -37.05
CA VAL A 395 -0.26 23.06 -37.95
C VAL A 395 -0.16 21.75 -37.18
N SER A 396 0.81 21.63 -36.27
CA SER A 396 0.95 20.44 -35.42
C SER A 396 -0.26 20.22 -34.52
N LEU A 397 -0.80 21.29 -33.92
CA LEU A 397 -2.03 21.24 -33.12
C LEU A 397 -3.23 20.77 -33.94
N ILE A 398 -3.38 21.26 -35.17
CA ILE A 398 -4.46 20.85 -36.09
C ILE A 398 -4.31 19.37 -36.46
N ILE A 399 -3.11 18.92 -36.80
CA ILE A 399 -2.85 17.51 -37.17
C ILE A 399 -3.17 16.57 -36.00
N VAL A 400 -2.82 16.97 -34.77
CA VAL A 400 -3.17 16.18 -33.57
C VAL A 400 -4.67 16.17 -33.35
N ALA A 401 -5.34 17.32 -33.46
CA ALA A 401 -6.77 17.45 -33.21
C ALA A 401 -7.68 16.75 -34.24
N ILE A 402 -7.17 16.46 -35.45
CA ILE A 402 -7.91 15.75 -36.51
C ILE A 402 -7.69 14.22 -36.42
N LYS A 403 -6.62 13.78 -35.74
CA LYS A 403 -6.23 12.37 -35.68
C LYS A 403 -6.91 11.61 -34.53
N ASP A 404 -7.37 12.33 -33.52
CA ASP A 404 -8.36 11.88 -32.54
C ASP A 404 -9.78 12.07 -33.10
#